data_AF-A0A3E4LUJ8-F1
#
_entry.id   AF-A0A3E4LUJ8-F1
#
_cell.length_a   1.000
_cell.length_b   1.000
_cell.length_c   1.000
_cell.angle_alpha   90.00
_cell.angle_beta   90.00
_cell.angle_gamma   90.00
#
_symmetry.space_group_name_H-M   'P 1'
#
loop_
_entity.id
_entity.type
_entity.pdbx_description
1 polymer ?
#
loop_
_entity_poly.entity_id
_entity_poly.type
_entity_poly.pdbx_seq_one_letter_code
_entity_poly.pdbx_strand_id
1 'polypeptide(L)'
;MNREGRTVNVKDWGRLGAKRVVLYEDRGELRFTDGFHDMRMTQARMEAFVPGGDAVLADVYRRVRGTRSWHPVVKELKKLLDERGGKAV
;
A
#
# COMPACT_ATOMS: atom_id res chain seq x y z
N MET A 1 25.86 2.19 -4.88
CA MET A 1 24.72 3.06 -4.47
C MET A 1 23.88 2.29 -3.47
N ASN A 2 24.04 2.57 -2.18
CA ASN A 2 23.38 1.85 -1.09
C ASN A 2 21.85 2.03 -1.19
N ARG A 3 21.16 0.99 -1.66
CA ARG A 3 19.69 0.88 -1.63
C ARG A 3 19.17 0.50 -0.23
N GLU A 4 20.02 0.52 0.79
CA GLU A 4 19.76 0.03 2.15
C GLU A 4 18.92 0.99 3.02
N GLY A 5 18.57 2.19 2.55
CA GLY A 5 17.95 3.22 3.40
C GLY A 5 16.52 3.66 3.09
N ARG A 6 15.83 3.08 2.10
CA ARG A 6 14.45 3.51 1.77
C ARG A 6 13.44 2.76 2.62
N THR A 7 13.15 3.30 3.80
CA THR A 7 12.07 2.84 4.66
C THR A 7 10.73 3.34 4.10
N VAL A 8 9.87 2.41 3.70
CA VAL A 8 8.47 2.67 3.42
C VAL A 8 7.65 2.00 4.52
N ASN A 9 6.61 2.67 5.00
CA ASN A 9 5.74 2.13 6.03
C ASN A 9 4.29 2.16 5.57
N VAL A 10 3.65 1.00 5.47
CA VAL A 10 2.23 0.90 5.11
C VAL A 10 1.39 1.22 6.35
N LYS A 11 0.53 2.22 6.24
CA LYS A 11 -0.28 2.72 7.36
C LYS A 11 -1.69 2.13 7.36
N ASP A 12 -2.31 2.01 6.19
CA ASP A 12 -3.68 1.52 6.04
C ASP A 12 -3.99 1.06 4.59
N TRP A 13 -5.13 0.41 4.36
CA TRP A 13 -5.63 0.07 3.02
C TRP A 13 -7.15 0.09 2.97
N GLY A 14 -7.68 0.43 1.81
CA GLY A 14 -9.11 0.64 1.65
C GLY A 14 -9.49 1.10 0.26
N ARG A 15 -10.48 1.98 0.20
CA ARG A 15 -11.02 2.51 -1.05
C ARG A 15 -10.96 4.03 -1.09
N LEU A 16 -10.66 4.55 -2.27
CA LEU A 16 -10.86 5.94 -2.66
C LEU A 16 -11.83 5.95 -3.85
N GLY A 17 -13.10 6.23 -3.57
CA GLY A 17 -14.18 6.03 -4.53
C GLY A 17 -14.21 4.57 -5.02
N ALA A 18 -14.13 4.37 -6.34
CA ALA A 18 -14.12 3.04 -6.93
C ALA A 18 -12.77 2.30 -6.77
N LYS A 19 -11.67 3.03 -6.52
CA LYS A 19 -10.31 2.47 -6.51
C LYS A 19 -9.99 1.80 -5.18
N ARG A 20 -9.28 0.67 -5.26
CA ARG A 20 -8.65 0.01 -4.11
C ARG A 20 -7.24 0.56 -3.96
N VAL A 21 -6.88 1.00 -2.75
CA VAL A 21 -5.63 1.70 -2.50
C VAL A 21 -4.99 1.26 -1.18
N VAL A 22 -3.67 1.44 -1.11
CA VAL A 22 -2.90 1.37 0.13
C VAL A 22 -2.37 2.78 0.46
N LEU A 23 -2.52 3.20 1.71
CA LEU A 23 -1.85 4.35 2.30
C LEU A 23 -0.49 3.93 2.85
N TYR A 24 0.58 4.59 2.40
CA TYR A 24 1.93 4.35 2.89
C TYR A 24 2.67 5.68 3.07
N GLU A 25 3.66 5.67 3.95
CA GLU A 25 4.60 6.76 4.15
C GLU A 25 5.92 6.41 3.49
N ASP A 26 6.48 7.36 2.76
CA ASP A 26 7.80 7.26 2.13
C ASP A 26 8.52 8.58 2.33
N ARG A 27 9.64 8.54 3.07
CA ARG A 27 10.47 9.73 3.40
C ARG A 27 9.66 10.87 4.05
N GLY A 28 8.75 10.52 4.97
CA GLY A 28 7.90 11.49 5.69
C GLY A 28 6.70 12.00 4.89
N GLU A 29 6.50 11.52 3.65
CA GLU A 29 5.35 11.90 2.83
C GLU A 29 4.33 10.76 2.76
N LEU A 30 3.09 11.05 3.16
CA LEU A 30 1.97 10.13 3.01
C LEU A 30 1.46 10.10 1.57
N ARG A 31 1.30 8.88 1.05
CA ARG A 31 0.88 8.62 -0.32
C ARG A 31 -0.10 7.46 -0.37
N PHE A 32 -1.04 7.54 -1.29
CA PHE A 32 -1.86 6.42 -1.70
C PHE A 32 -1.28 5.76 -2.94
N THR A 33 -1.38 4.45 -3.06
CA THR A 33 -1.09 3.74 -4.31
C THR A 33 -2.19 2.75 -4.66
N ASP A 34 -2.62 2.75 -5.92
CA ASP A 34 -3.69 1.87 -6.44
C ASP A 34 -3.19 0.60 -7.14
N GLY A 35 -1.86 0.41 -7.15
CA GLY A 35 -1.21 -0.62 -7.96
C GLY A 35 -0.48 -0.06 -9.18
N PHE A 36 -0.89 1.10 -9.70
CA PHE A 36 -0.35 1.67 -10.93
C PHE A 36 0.24 3.07 -10.76
N HIS A 37 -0.38 3.90 -9.90
CA HIS A 37 0.05 5.27 -9.65
C HIS A 37 0.15 5.56 -8.16
N ASP A 38 1.10 6.43 -7.82
CA ASP A 38 1.21 6.97 -6.47
C ASP A 38 0.61 8.37 -6.46
N MET A 39 -0.22 8.63 -5.47
CA MET A 39 -0.95 9.87 -5.30
C MET A 39 -0.59 10.45 -3.94
N ARG A 40 -0.27 11.74 -3.90
CA ARG A 40 -0.09 12.45 -2.63
C ARG A 40 -1.35 12.35 -1.77
N MET A 41 -1.17 12.14 -0.47
CA MET A 41 -2.26 12.31 0.48
C MET A 41 -2.68 13.79 0.50
N THR A 42 -3.99 14.05 0.43
CA THR A 42 -4.60 15.37 0.59
C THR A 42 -5.79 15.26 1.51
N GLN A 43 -6.21 16.33 2.16
CA GLN A 43 -7.33 16.31 3.10
C GLN A 43 -8.60 15.70 2.48
N ALA A 44 -9.01 16.16 1.29
CA ALA A 44 -10.18 15.61 0.59
C ALA A 44 -10.06 14.10 0.29
N ARG A 45 -8.84 13.59 0.05
CA ARG A 45 -8.63 12.14 -0.14
C ARG A 45 -8.74 11.38 1.18
N MET A 46 -8.28 11.97 2.29
CA MET A 46 -8.44 11.34 3.60
C MET A 46 -9.90 11.25 4.00
N GLU A 47 -10.66 12.32 3.78
CA GLU A 47 -12.11 12.35 4.05
C GLU A 47 -12.88 11.36 3.16
N ALA A 48 -12.43 11.16 1.92
CA ALA A 48 -13.00 10.17 1.00
C ALA A 48 -12.46 8.74 1.19
N PHE A 49 -11.46 8.54 2.06
CA PHE A 49 -10.85 7.24 2.28
C PHE A 49 -11.73 6.38 3.17
N VAL A 50 -12.09 5.20 2.69
CA VAL A 50 -12.87 4.21 3.43
C VAL A 50 -11.97 3.01 3.72
N PRO A 51 -11.64 2.71 4.99
CA PRO A 51 -10.86 1.52 5.35
C PRO A 51 -11.49 0.24 4.81
N GLY A 52 -10.65 -0.70 4.39
CA GLY A 52 -11.08 -1.98 3.79
C GLY A 52 -10.39 -3.18 4.41
N GLY A 53 -10.91 -4.37 4.13
CA GLY A 53 -10.34 -5.63 4.62
C GLY A 53 -9.15 -6.12 3.79
N ASP A 54 -8.61 -7.27 4.20
CA ASP A 54 -7.40 -7.89 3.62
C ASP A 54 -7.51 -8.19 2.11
N ALA A 55 -8.72 -8.35 1.58
CA ALA A 55 -8.95 -8.51 0.14
C ALA A 55 -8.48 -7.29 -0.67
N VAL A 56 -8.57 -6.08 -0.11
CA VAL A 56 -8.03 -4.86 -0.74
C VAL A 56 -6.52 -4.91 -0.77
N LEU A 57 -5.91 -5.25 0.36
CA LEU A 57 -4.46 -5.38 0.50
C LEU A 57 -3.89 -6.39 -0.51
N ALA A 58 -4.50 -7.57 -0.61
CA ALA A 58 -4.12 -8.63 -1.54
C ALA A 58 -4.24 -8.20 -3.01
N ASP A 59 -5.32 -7.50 -3.38
CA ASP A 59 -5.52 -7.02 -4.75
C ASP A 59 -4.50 -5.92 -5.13
N VAL A 60 -4.23 -4.97 -4.23
CA VAL A 60 -3.19 -3.94 -4.47
C VAL A 60 -1.81 -4.60 -4.57
N TYR A 61 -1.47 -5.53 -3.67
CA TYR A 61 -0.20 -6.27 -3.75
C TYR A 61 -0.03 -6.97 -5.10
N ARG A 62 -1.05 -7.70 -5.56
CA ARG A 62 -1.03 -8.40 -6.86
C ARG A 62 -0.74 -7.44 -8.01
N ARG A 63 -1.38 -6.25 -8.01
CA ARG A 63 -1.17 -5.23 -9.03
C ARG A 63 0.24 -4.65 -8.99
N VAL A 64 0.69 -4.18 -7.82
CA VAL A 64 2.04 -3.58 -7.69
C VAL A 64 3.11 -4.62 -8.03
N ARG A 65 3.00 -5.86 -7.52
CA ARG A 65 3.94 -6.94 -7.85
C ARG A 65 4.00 -7.22 -9.36
N GLY A 66 2.86 -7.17 -10.05
CA GLY A 66 2.79 -7.47 -11.48
C GLY A 66 3.36 -6.36 -12.37
N THR A 67 3.05 -5.10 -12.07
CA THR A 67 3.38 -3.98 -12.96
C THR A 67 4.55 -3.12 -12.48
N ARG A 68 4.79 -3.08 -11.18
CA ARG A 68 5.78 -2.21 -10.52
C ARG A 68 6.53 -3.00 -9.43
N SER A 69 7.05 -4.18 -9.76
CA SER A 69 7.73 -5.09 -8.81
C SER A 69 8.93 -4.46 -8.08
N TRP A 70 9.55 -3.44 -8.69
CA TRP A 70 10.64 -2.64 -8.12
C TRP A 70 10.17 -1.61 -7.07
N HIS A 71 8.85 -1.37 -6.95
CA HIS A 71 8.29 -0.38 -6.05
C HIS A 71 8.52 -0.79 -4.58
N PRO A 72 8.98 0.13 -3.71
CA PRO A 72 9.38 -0.21 -2.34
C PRO A 72 8.24 -0.79 -1.49
N VAL A 73 6.99 -0.39 -1.74
CA VAL A 73 5.81 -0.90 -1.02
C VAL A 73 5.61 -2.42 -1.19
N VAL A 74 6.10 -3.03 -2.29
CA VAL A 74 5.85 -4.45 -2.59
C VAL A 74 6.33 -5.36 -1.45
N LYS A 75 7.50 -5.05 -0.87
CA LYS A 75 8.06 -5.85 0.22
C LYS A 75 7.20 -5.75 1.49
N GLU A 76 6.73 -4.55 1.81
CA GLU A 76 5.90 -4.31 3.00
C GLU A 76 4.50 -4.91 2.85
N LEU A 77 3.89 -4.80 1.67
CA LEU A 77 2.60 -5.46 1.40
C LEU A 77 2.72 -6.98 1.52
N LYS A 78 3.82 -7.57 1.04
CA LYS A 78 4.06 -9.00 1.17
C LYS A 78 4.16 -9.40 2.65
N LYS A 79 4.96 -8.70 3.45
CA LYS A 79 5.11 -8.97 4.89
C LYS A 79 3.76 -8.93 5.61
N LEU A 80 2.96 -7.88 5.37
CA LEU A 80 1.64 -7.75 5.99
C LEU A 80 0.69 -8.89 5.60
N LEU A 81 0.74 -9.34 4.33
CA LEU A 81 -0.05 -10.49 3.88
C LEU A 81 0.44 -11.80 4.50
N ASP A 82 1.75 -12.00 4.60
CA ASP A 82 2.34 -13.19 5.23
C ASP A 82 2.00 -13.24 6.73
N GLU A 83 2.03 -12.11 7.45
CA GLU A 83 1.63 -11.99 8.86
C GLU A 83 0.13 -12.26 9.07
N ARG A 84 -0.72 -11.81 8.14
CA ARG A 84 -2.17 -12.00 8.20
C ARG A 84 -2.59 -13.42 7.81
N GLY A 85 -1.92 -14.01 6.81
CA GLY A 85 -2.12 -15.40 6.41
C GLY A 85 -1.50 -16.41 7.38
N GLY A 86 -0.42 -16.03 8.08
CA GLY A 86 0.26 -16.85 9.08
C GLY A 86 -0.42 -16.89 10.46
N LYS A 87 -1.45 -16.07 10.70
CA LYS A 87 -2.32 -16.15 11.88
C LYS A 87 -3.48 -17.16 11.72
N ALA A 88 -3.46 -17.97 10.66
CA ALA A 88 -4.31 -19.13 10.52
C ALA A 88 -3.52 -20.41 10.89
N VAL A 89 -3.12 -20.51 12.16
CA VAL A 89 -2.81 -21.78 12.85
C VAL A 89 -3.23 -21.69 14.30
#